data_AF-A0A917RWB5-F1
#
_entry.id   AF-A0A917RWB5-F1
#
_cell.length_a   1.000
_cell.length_b   1.000
_cell.length_c   1.000
_cell.angle_alpha   90.00
_cell.angle_beta   90.00
_cell.angle_gamma   90.00
#
_symmetry.space_group_name_H-M   'P 1'
#
loop_
_entity.id
_entity.type
_entity.pdbx_description
1 polymer ?
#
loop_
_entity_poly.entity_id
_entity_poly.type
_entity_poly.pdbx_seq_one_letter_code
_entity_poly.pdbx_strand_id
1 'polypeptide(L)' 'MKCPNCQGKSIGKLSTNQYYCWDCFIELTLENGTLSLNQVEEDGSLTTLDDLFEKEQLEAKANGF' A
#
# COMPACT_ATOMS: atom_id res chain seq x y z
N MET A 1 -5.43 -8.53 -4.72
CA MET A 1 -5.32 -7.25 -4.00
C MET A 1 -5.50 -7.48 -2.52
N LYS A 2 -4.37 -7.70 -1.85
CA LYS A 2 -4.26 -7.84 -0.40
C LYS A 2 -3.31 -6.75 0.09
N CYS A 3 -3.60 -6.17 1.26
CA CYS A 3 -2.71 -5.16 1.82
C CYS A 3 -1.45 -5.86 2.37
N PRO A 4 -0.23 -5.49 1.97
CA PRO A 4 0.98 -6.06 2.56
C PRO A 4 1.13 -5.74 4.05
N ASN A 5 0.56 -4.61 4.53
CA ASN A 5 0.63 -4.23 5.94
C ASN A 5 -0.38 -5.01 6.82
N CYS A 6 -1.69 -4.82 6.61
CA CYS A 6 -2.71 -5.41 7.48
C CYS A 6 -3.28 -6.72 6.95
N GLN A 7 -2.85 -7.17 5.77
CA GLN A 7 -3.36 -8.38 5.11
C GLN A 7 -4.86 -8.33 4.75
N GLY A 8 -5.49 -7.16 4.90
CA GLY A 8 -6.87 -6.88 4.55
C GLY A 8 -7.12 -6.95 3.05
N LYS A 9 -8.40 -7.11 2.69
CA LYS A 9 -8.87 -7.16 1.30
C LYS A 9 -9.69 -5.91 0.93
N SER A 10 -9.91 -5.01 1.89
CA SER A 10 -10.67 -3.78 1.71
C SER A 10 -9.77 -2.71 1.09
N ILE A 11 -9.35 -2.93 -0.16
CA ILE A 11 -8.52 -2.00 -0.92
C ILE A 11 -9.39 -1.29 -1.96
N GLY A 12 -9.48 0.03 -1.84
CA GLY A 12 -10.07 0.91 -2.85
C GLY A 12 -9.03 1.34 -3.87
N LYS A 13 -9.46 1.54 -5.13
CA LYS A 13 -8.62 2.11 -6.18
C LYS A 13 -8.89 3.61 -6.27
N LEU A 14 -7.87 4.43 -6.02
CA LEU A 14 -7.95 5.90 -6.11
C LEU A 14 -7.63 6.38 -7.53
N SER A 15 -6.63 5.78 -8.18
CA SER A 15 -6.17 6.12 -9.53
C SER A 15 -5.69 4.87 -10.28
N THR A 16 -5.17 5.01 -11.51
CA THR A 16 -4.71 3.88 -12.34
C THR A 16 -3.74 2.97 -11.60
N ASN A 17 -2.81 3.57 -10.85
CA ASN A 17 -1.74 2.91 -10.12
C ASN A 17 -1.77 3.20 -8.61
N GLN A 18 -2.80 3.86 -8.10
CA GLN A 18 -2.89 4.21 -6.69
C GLN A 18 -4.09 3.54 -6.05
N TYR A 19 -3.84 2.97 -4.88
CA TYR A 19 -4.79 2.20 -4.11
C TYR A 19 -4.75 2.66 -2.65
N TYR A 20 -5.81 2.36 -1.92
CA TYR A 20 -5.95 2.78 -0.53
C TYR A 20 -6.60 1.68 0.28
N CYS A 21 -5.98 1.31 1.39
CA CYS A 21 -6.51 0.29 2.29
C CYS A 21 -7.35 0.94 3.39
N TRP A 22 -8.64 0.59 3.42
CA TRP A 22 -9.58 1.09 4.41
C TRP A 22 -9.40 0.47 5.81
N ASP A 23 -8.74 -0.68 5.89
CA ASP A 23 -8.53 -1.40 7.15
C ASP A 23 -7.37 -0.80 7.98
N CYS A 24 -6.38 -0.18 7.33
CA CYS A 24 -5.16 0.33 7.99
C CYS A 24 -4.75 1.73 7.55
N PHE A 25 -5.59 2.42 6.77
CA PHE A 25 -5.37 3.80 6.33
C PHE A 25 -4.05 4.00 5.56
N ILE A 26 -3.63 2.99 4.80
CA ILE A 26 -2.40 3.05 3.98
C ILE A 26 -2.73 3.26 2.51
N GLU A 27 -2.07 4.25 1.93
CA GLU A 27 -1.98 4.44 0.50
C GLU A 27 -0.90 3.55 -0.11
N LEU A 28 -1.22 2.95 -1.24
CA LEU A 28 -0.47 1.96 -1.99
C LEU A 28 -0.25 2.51 -3.40
N THR A 29 0.98 2.84 -3.75
CA THR A 29 1.32 3.31 -5.10
C THR A 29 2.07 2.22 -5.85
N LEU A 30 1.51 1.75 -6.96
CA LEU A 30 2.10 0.76 -7.85
C LEU A 30 3.00 1.44 -8.88
N GLU A 31 4.31 1.31 -8.73
CA GLU A 31 5.28 1.87 -9.65
C GLU A 31 6.27 0.79 -10.11
N ASN A 32 6.34 0.57 -11.43
CA ASN A 32 7.24 -0.41 -12.05
C ASN A 32 7.16 -1.85 -11.48
N GLY A 33 6.00 -2.26 -10.95
CA GLY A 33 5.80 -3.59 -10.35
C GLY A 33 6.12 -3.67 -8.85
N THR A 34 6.53 -2.56 -8.25
CA THR A 34 6.74 -2.40 -6.81
C THR A 34 5.62 -1.54 -6.23
N LEU A 35 5.16 -1.89 -5.03
CA LEU A 35 4.20 -1.13 -4.24
C LEU A 35 4.98 -0.24 -3.27
N SER A 36 4.68 1.05 -3.26
CA SER A 36 5.10 1.97 -2.21
C SER A 36 3.98 2.17 -1.19
N LEU A 37 4.31 2.11 0.09
CA LEU A 37 3.36 2.23 1.20
C LEU A 37 3.50 3.57 1.90
N ASN A 38 2.41 4.34 1.97
CA ASN A 38 2.34 5.57 2.75
C ASN A 38 1.17 5.50 3.72
N GLN A 39 1.45 5.55 5.01
CA GLN A 39 0.42 5.63 6.04
C GLN A 39 -0.11 7.06 6.15
N VAL A 40 -1.43 7.19 6.18
CA VAL A 40 -2.10 8.45 6.46
C VAL A 40 -2.27 8.56 7.98
N GLU A 41 -1.61 9.54 8.58
CA GLU A 41 -1.74 9.85 10.00
C GLU A 41 -3.04 10.61 10.30
N GLU A 42 -3.41 10.73 11.58
CA GLU A 42 -4.64 11.41 12.01
C GLU A 42 -4.67 12.90 11.63
N ASP A 43 -3.50 13.53 11.50
CA ASP A 43 -3.37 14.92 11.04
C ASP A 43 -3.42 15.05 9.50
N GLY A 44 -3.52 13.93 8.78
CA GLY A 44 -3.53 13.86 7.33
C GLY A 44 -2.14 13.89 6.70
N SER A 45 -1.07 13.84 7.51
CA SER A 45 0.29 13.69 6.99
C SER A 45 0.52 12.28 6.43
N LEU A 46 1.45 12.16 5.48
CA LEU A 46 1.84 10.89 4.88
C LEU A 46 3.20 10.46 5.42
N THR A 47 3.24 9.29 6.05
CA THR A 47 4.48 8.67 6.51
C THR A 47 4.79 7.47 5.64
N THR A 48 5.93 7.50 4.96
CA THR A 48 6.40 6.39 4.14
C THR A 48 6.78 5.20 5.04
N LEU A 49 6.24 4.03 4.71
CA LEU A 49 6.49 2.79 5.44
C LEU A 49 7.39 1.82 4.64
N ASP A 50 7.90 2.22 3.48
CA ASP A 50 8.75 1.37 2.64
C ASP A 50 10.00 0.83 3.37
N ASP A 51 10.49 1.54 4.39
CA ASP A 51 11.62 1.10 5.23
C ASP A 51 11.29 -0.06 6.18
N LEU A 52 10.01 -0.34 6.43
CA LEU A 52 9.56 -1.40 7.33
C LEU A 52 9.33 -2.75 6.62
N PHE A 53 9.42 -2.77 5.29
CA PHE A 53 9.13 -3.94 4.48
C PHE A 53 10.29 -4.27 3.56
N GLU A 54 10.54 -5.57 3.37
CA GLU A 54 11.50 -6.02 2.39
C GLU A 54 10.95 -5.81 0.97
N LYS A 55 11.85 -5.61 0.00
CA LYS A 55 11.48 -5.39 -1.42
C LYS A 55 10.58 -6.49 -1.97
N GLU A 56 10.78 -7.73 -1.55
CA GLU A 56 9.94 -8.88 -1.94
C GLU A 56 8.49 -8.75 -1.45
N GLN A 57 8.28 -8.15 -0.27
CA GLN A 57 6.95 -7.92 0.29
C GLN A 57 6.22 -6.78 -0.42
N LEU A 58 6.98 -5.83 -0.96
CA LEU A 58 6.50 -4.71 -1.75
C LEU A 58 6.24 -5.11 -3.22
N GLU A 59 6.59 -6.32 -3.66
CA GLU A 59 6.27 -6.73 -5.02
C GLU A 59 4.75 -6.84 -5.24
N ALA A 60 4.26 -6.18 -6.29
CA ALA A 60 2.85 -6.16 -6.66
C ALA A 60 2.28 -7.58 -6.86
N LYS A 61 3.06 -8.42 -7.55
CA LYS A 61 2.74 -9.83 -7.83
C LYS A 61 2.52 -10.65 -6.55
N ALA A 62 3.24 -10.34 -5.46
CA ALA A 62 3.14 -11.07 -4.19
C ALA A 62 1.80 -10.78 -3.48
N ASN A 63 1.22 -9.60 -3.74
CA ASN A 63 -0.01 -9.11 -3.12
C ASN A 63 -1.25 -9.19 -4.05
N GLY A 64 -1.06 -9.75 -5.26
CA GLY A 64 -2.09 -9.93 -6.27
C GLY A 64 -2.56 -8.61 -6.88
N PHE A 65 -1.62 -7.74 -7.20
CA PHE A 65 -1.77 -6.56 -8.05
C PHE A 65 -1.14 -6.81 -9.44
#